data_AF-A0A9D2N4Z8-F1
#
_entry.id   AF-A0A9D2N4Z8-F1
#
_cell.length_a   1.000
_cell.length_b   1.000
_cell.length_c   1.000
_cell.angle_alpha   90.00
_cell.angle_beta   90.00
_cell.angle_gamma   90.00
#
_symmetry.space_group_name_H-M   'P 1'
#
loop_
_entity.id
_entity.type
_entity.pdbx_description
1 polymer ?
#
loop_
_entity_poly.entity_id
_entity_poly.type
_entity_poly.pdbx_seq_one_letter_code
_entity_poly.pdbx_strand_id
1 'polypeptide(L)'
;MKKLFGFLKPYALQVVVIICVLMVQAYCDLSLPAYTSDIVNVGIQQSGIDEKVPEALAGEDLNLILAFVPEEDRAEVADAYEESSDSYDYEGTVMALKEQVKEDDSQLEELSDQMGLPMVMAMAAEESGINMNGAEGMTGEASGQMEDLPDSMVEQAVAAYIQSAYEKIGI
;
A
#
# COMPACT_ATOMS: atom_id res chain seq x y z
N MET A 1 -26.57 -18.49 -41.79
CA MET A 1 -26.22 -17.16 -41.24
C MET A 1 -26.07 -16.03 -42.27
N LYS A 2 -25.61 -16.26 -43.52
CA LYS A 2 -25.42 -15.18 -44.53
C LYS A 2 -26.66 -14.32 -44.83
N LYS A 3 -27.88 -14.87 -44.71
CA LYS A 3 -29.13 -14.12 -44.90
C LYS A 3 -29.39 -13.11 -43.77
N LEU A 4 -28.96 -13.40 -42.54
CA LEU A 4 -29.16 -12.56 -41.36
C LEU A 4 -28.32 -11.27 -41.43
N PHE A 5 -27.05 -11.40 -41.86
CA PHE A 5 -26.16 -10.26 -42.10
C PHE A 5 -26.66 -9.33 -43.22
N GLY A 6 -27.44 -9.86 -44.18
CA GLY A 6 -28.09 -9.05 -45.21
C GLY A 6 -29.15 -8.09 -44.65
N PHE A 7 -29.89 -8.52 -43.61
CA PHE A 7 -30.89 -7.70 -42.93
C PHE A 7 -30.30 -6.77 -41.87
N LEU A 8 -29.14 -7.11 -41.30
CA LEU A 8 -28.42 -6.25 -40.35
C LEU A 8 -27.67 -5.08 -41.02
N LYS A 9 -27.28 -5.25 -42.29
CA LYS A 9 -26.49 -4.28 -43.06
C LYS A 9 -27.04 -2.84 -43.07
N PRO A 10 -28.35 -2.59 -43.29
CA PRO A 10 -28.91 -1.23 -43.24
C PRO A 10 -28.94 -0.64 -41.82
N TYR A 11 -28.81 -1.46 -40.77
CA TYR A 11 -28.82 -1.02 -39.37
C TYR A 11 -27.46 -1.15 -38.69
N ALA A 12 -26.37 -1.27 -39.47
CA ALA A 12 -25.03 -1.54 -38.95
C ALA A 12 -24.58 -0.49 -37.92
N LEU A 13 -24.93 0.79 -38.13
CA LEU A 13 -24.63 1.86 -37.19
C LEU A 13 -25.35 1.65 -35.84
N GLN A 14 -26.64 1.34 -35.86
CA GLN A 14 -27.43 1.07 -34.65
C GLN A 14 -26.89 -0.15 -33.90
N VAL A 15 -26.51 -1.20 -34.64
CA VAL A 15 -25.91 -2.41 -34.06
C VAL A 15 -24.59 -2.08 -33.35
N VAL A 16 -23.72 -1.28 -33.97
CA VAL A 16 -22.47 -0.84 -33.34
C VAL A 16 -22.74 -0.02 -32.08
N VAL A 17 -23.70 0.91 -32.11
CA VAL A 17 -24.08 1.70 -30.93
C VAL A 17 -24.58 0.80 -29.80
N ILE A 18 -25.43 -0.19 -30.09
CA ILE A 18 -25.91 -1.16 -29.10
C ILE A 18 -24.73 -1.94 -28.51
N ILE A 19 -23.79 -2.38 -29.33
CA ILE A 19 -22.58 -3.08 -28.85
C ILE A 19 -21.74 -2.17 -27.93
N CYS A 20 -21.56 -0.90 -28.29
CA CYS A 20 -20.83 0.05 -27.44
C CYS A 20 -21.53 0.26 -26.09
N VAL A 21 -22.85 0.43 -26.07
CA VAL A 21 -23.63 0.57 -24.83
C VAL A 21 -23.52 -0.70 -23.99
N LEU A 22 -23.60 -1.89 -24.60
CA LEU A 22 -23.44 -3.16 -23.90
C LEU A 22 -22.02 -3.32 -23.32
N MET A 23 -20.98 -2.83 -23.99
CA MET A 23 -19.62 -2.83 -23.44
C MET A 23 -19.49 -1.91 -22.21
N VAL A 24 -20.11 -0.72 -22.25
CA VAL A 24 -20.16 0.17 -21.07
C VAL A 24 -20.92 -0.49 -19.92
N GLN A 25 -22.07 -1.13 -20.20
CA GLN A 25 -22.84 -1.84 -19.18
C GLN A 25 -22.03 -2.98 -18.55
N ALA A 26 -21.37 -3.81 -19.36
CA ALA A 26 -20.52 -4.86 -18.87
C ALA A 26 -19.37 -4.32 -17.99
N TYR A 27 -18.78 -3.17 -18.36
CA TYR A 27 -17.77 -2.51 -17.55
C TYR A 27 -18.32 -2.01 -16.21
N CYS A 28 -19.50 -1.38 -16.21
CA CYS A 28 -20.16 -0.94 -14.99
C CYS A 28 -20.46 -2.12 -14.06
N ASP A 29 -21.04 -3.20 -14.59
CA ASP A 29 -21.36 -4.40 -13.81
C ASP A 29 -20.10 -5.08 -13.24
N LEU A 30 -18.98 -5.07 -13.97
CA LEU A 30 -17.71 -5.64 -13.50
C LEU A 30 -17.01 -4.74 -12.45
N SER A 31 -17.23 -3.43 -12.50
CA SER A 31 -16.64 -2.47 -11.55
C SER A 31 -17.38 -2.41 -10.21
N LEU A 32 -18.69 -2.72 -10.17
CA LEU A 32 -19.48 -2.70 -8.93
C LEU A 32 -18.90 -3.56 -7.79
N PRO A 33 -18.50 -4.83 -8.05
CA PRO A 33 -17.81 -5.65 -7.06
C PRO A 33 -16.50 -5.04 -6.56
N ALA A 34 -15.69 -4.47 -7.46
CA ALA A 34 -14.45 -3.80 -7.11
C ALA A 34 -14.71 -2.60 -6.19
N TYR A 35 -15.62 -1.69 -6.55
CA TYR A 35 -15.97 -0.56 -5.69
C TYR A 35 -16.51 -0.98 -4.31
N THR A 36 -17.24 -2.09 -4.23
CA THR A 36 -17.72 -2.61 -2.94
C THR A 36 -16.55 -3.15 -2.11
N SER A 37 -15.59 -3.80 -2.75
CA SER A 37 -14.34 -4.25 -2.13
C SER A 37 -13.56 -3.08 -1.57
N ASP A 38 -13.37 -2.01 -2.36
CA ASP A 38 -12.59 -0.84 -1.95
C ASP A 38 -13.27 -0.07 -0.81
N ILE A 39 -14.61 0.07 -0.85
CA ILE A 39 -15.37 0.69 0.25
C ILE A 39 -15.13 -0.04 1.58
N VAL A 40 -15.02 -1.37 1.54
CA VAL A 40 -14.93 -2.19 2.75
C VAL A 40 -13.48 -2.39 3.20
N ASN A 41 -12.55 -2.65 2.27
CA ASN A 41 -11.14 -2.88 2.57
C ASN A 41 -10.42 -1.56 2.83
N VAL A 42 -10.37 -0.67 1.84
CA VAL A 42 -9.70 0.62 1.98
C VAL A 42 -10.49 1.54 2.89
N GLY A 43 -11.79 1.73 2.64
CA GLY A 43 -12.59 2.70 3.38
C GLY A 43 -12.82 2.35 4.86
N ILE A 44 -13.38 1.17 5.15
CA ILE A 44 -13.79 0.80 6.52
C ILE A 44 -12.67 0.10 7.29
N GLN A 45 -11.97 -0.87 6.68
CA GLN A 45 -10.97 -1.67 7.41
C GLN A 45 -9.64 -0.95 7.55
N GLN A 46 -9.18 -0.28 6.50
CA GLN A 46 -7.90 0.43 6.46
C GLN A 46 -8.06 1.93 6.70
N SER A 47 -9.23 2.39 7.17
CA SER A 47 -9.50 3.80 7.51
C SER A 47 -9.24 4.81 6.38
N GLY A 48 -9.26 4.37 5.12
CA GLY A 48 -8.96 5.19 3.94
C GLY A 48 -7.50 5.13 3.49
N ILE A 49 -6.64 4.36 4.15
CA ILE A 49 -5.25 4.11 3.76
C ILE A 49 -5.23 3.04 2.66
N ASP A 50 -4.88 3.44 1.44
CA ASP A 50 -4.66 2.54 0.30
C ASP A 50 -3.15 2.33 0.04
N GLU A 51 -2.32 3.10 0.72
CA GLU A 51 -0.87 3.07 0.58
C GLU A 51 -0.28 1.80 1.18
N LYS A 52 0.64 1.17 0.44
CA LYS A 52 1.39 -0.01 0.90
C LYS A 52 2.67 0.35 1.65
N VAL A 53 3.14 1.57 1.47
CA VAL A 53 4.31 2.14 2.13
C VAL A 53 3.95 3.54 2.62
N PRO A 54 4.46 4.00 3.77
CA PRO A 54 4.16 5.35 4.24
C PRO A 54 4.76 6.38 3.28
N GLU A 55 3.97 7.35 2.82
CA GLU A 55 4.50 8.46 2.01
C GLU A 55 5.32 9.45 2.85
N ALA A 56 4.99 9.56 4.14
CA ALA A 56 5.71 10.34 5.12
C ALA A 56 5.61 9.67 6.49
N LEU A 57 6.70 9.70 7.26
CA LEU A 57 6.75 9.14 8.60
C LEU A 57 7.81 9.85 9.45
N ALA A 58 7.70 9.73 10.77
CA ALA A 58 8.75 10.26 11.64
C ALA A 58 10.08 9.53 11.39
N GLY A 59 11.21 10.24 11.45
CA GLY A 59 12.52 9.64 11.24
C GLY A 59 12.85 8.54 12.25
N GLU A 60 12.33 8.62 13.47
CA GLU A 60 12.46 7.55 14.47
C GLU A 60 11.70 6.28 14.06
N ASP A 61 10.55 6.42 13.41
CA ASP A 61 9.73 5.29 12.93
C ASP A 61 10.44 4.60 11.78
N LEU A 62 10.97 5.37 10.82
CA LEU A 62 11.79 4.83 9.72
C LEU A 62 12.99 4.05 10.26
N ASN A 63 13.68 4.58 11.27
CA ASN A 63 14.81 3.90 11.89
C ASN A 63 14.40 2.60 12.60
N LEU A 64 13.23 2.58 13.25
CA LEU A 64 12.71 1.37 13.87
C LEU A 64 12.35 0.30 12.84
N ILE A 65 11.71 0.67 11.73
CA ILE A 65 11.43 -0.25 10.62
C ILE A 65 12.74 -0.83 10.07
N LEU A 66 13.74 0.03 9.81
CA LEU A 66 15.05 -0.39 9.31
C LEU A 66 15.79 -1.37 10.23
N ALA A 67 15.52 -1.34 11.55
CA ALA A 67 16.08 -2.32 12.48
C ALA A 67 15.59 -3.75 12.20
N PHE A 68 14.38 -3.89 11.66
CA PHE A 68 13.76 -5.17 11.28
C PHE A 68 13.93 -5.54 9.80
N VAL A 69 14.25 -4.59 8.93
CA VAL A 69 14.61 -4.86 7.53
C VAL A 69 15.90 -5.69 7.46
N PRO A 70 16.01 -6.69 6.57
CA PRO A 70 17.25 -7.43 6.33
C PRO A 70 18.42 -6.51 5.96
N GLU A 71 19.64 -6.81 6.44
CA GLU A 71 20.81 -5.95 6.20
C GLU A 71 21.09 -5.66 4.73
N GLU A 72 20.75 -6.60 3.83
CA GLU A 72 20.92 -6.45 2.38
C GLU A 72 19.99 -5.40 1.75
N ASP A 73 18.78 -5.23 2.30
CA ASP A 73 17.74 -4.34 1.78
C ASP A 73 17.70 -2.98 2.48
N ARG A 74 18.30 -2.87 3.68
CA ARG A 74 18.27 -1.63 4.51
C ARG A 74 18.70 -0.37 3.75
N ALA A 75 19.75 -0.48 2.94
CA ALA A 75 20.29 0.67 2.23
C ALA A 75 19.33 1.17 1.14
N GLU A 76 18.62 0.26 0.49
CA GLU A 76 17.62 0.56 -0.52
C GLU A 76 16.39 1.21 0.11
N VAL A 77 15.84 0.60 1.17
CA VAL A 77 14.71 1.17 1.93
C VAL A 77 15.06 2.55 2.46
N ALA A 78 16.25 2.75 3.03
CA ALA A 78 16.66 4.06 3.55
C ALA A 78 16.83 5.11 2.44
N ASP A 79 17.35 4.74 1.27
CA ASP A 79 17.51 5.65 0.14
C ASP A 79 16.18 5.96 -0.56
N ALA A 80 15.11 5.20 -0.34
CA ALA A 80 13.79 5.55 -0.87
C ALA A 80 13.23 6.84 -0.25
N TYR A 81 13.72 7.24 0.94
CA TYR A 81 13.23 8.38 1.71
C TYR A 81 14.22 9.54 1.74
N GLU A 82 13.70 10.76 1.89
CA GLU A 82 14.46 11.99 2.12
C GLU A 82 13.83 12.83 3.22
N GLU A 83 14.61 13.73 3.84
CA GLU A 83 14.08 14.64 4.86
C GLU A 83 13.07 15.60 4.21
N SER A 84 11.85 15.61 4.72
CA SER A 84 10.78 16.44 4.19
C SER A 84 11.02 17.92 4.51
N SER A 85 10.73 18.79 3.54
CA SER A 85 10.72 20.24 3.73
C SER A 85 9.35 20.80 4.16
N ASP A 86 8.33 19.95 4.24
CA ASP A 86 6.97 20.35 4.58
C ASP A 86 6.79 20.60 6.08
N SER A 87 5.70 21.30 6.42
CA SER A 87 5.35 21.61 7.81
C SER A 87 4.38 20.56 8.34
N TYR A 88 4.77 19.90 9.43
CA TYR A 88 3.98 18.88 10.13
C TYR A 88 3.66 19.33 11.56
N ASP A 89 2.61 18.78 12.18
CA ASP A 89 2.32 18.99 13.61
C ASP A 89 3.16 18.03 14.47
N TYR A 90 4.47 18.04 14.23
CA TYR A 90 5.45 17.15 14.84
C TYR A 90 6.79 17.87 14.99
N GLU A 91 7.38 17.80 16.19
CA GLU A 91 8.63 18.53 16.49
C GLU A 91 9.90 17.81 16.01
N GLY A 92 9.80 16.55 15.56
CA GLY A 92 10.92 15.78 15.06
C GLY A 92 11.11 15.87 13.55
N THR A 93 12.15 15.17 13.06
CA THR A 93 12.41 15.05 11.62
C THR A 93 11.35 14.14 10.99
N VAL A 94 10.75 14.59 9.88
CA VAL A 94 9.87 13.78 9.04
C VAL A 94 10.62 13.36 7.78
N MET A 95 10.52 12.09 7.45
CA MET A 95 11.07 11.51 6.22
C MET A 95 9.91 11.33 5.24
N ALA A 96 10.06 11.82 4.01
CA ALA A 96 9.11 11.66 2.93
C ALA A 96 9.67 10.74 1.85
N LEU A 97 8.80 9.94 1.25
CA LEU A 97 9.15 9.07 0.13
C LEU A 97 9.49 9.94 -1.09
N LYS A 98 10.63 9.68 -1.73
CA LYS A 98 11.09 10.46 -2.89
C LYS A 98 10.08 10.36 -4.04
N GLU A 99 9.83 11.48 -4.73
CA GLU A 99 8.85 11.53 -5.83
C GLU A 99 9.16 10.52 -6.96
N GLN A 100 10.44 10.31 -7.25
CA GLN A 100 10.88 9.33 -8.25
C GLN A 100 10.50 7.88 -7.89
N VAL A 101 10.34 7.58 -6.61
CA VAL A 101 9.89 6.26 -6.13
C VAL A 101 8.36 6.22 -6.21
N LYS A 102 7.66 7.29 -5.83
CA LYS A 102 6.20 7.41 -5.94
C LYS A 102 5.68 7.22 -7.37
N GLU A 103 6.43 7.71 -8.36
CA GLU A 103 6.06 7.61 -9.78
C GLU A 103 6.45 6.27 -10.43
N ASP A 104 7.19 5.39 -9.72
CA ASP A 104 7.65 4.10 -10.22
C ASP A 104 6.96 2.93 -9.47
N ASP A 105 5.88 2.42 -10.08
CA ASP A 105 5.10 1.29 -9.55
C ASP A 105 5.97 0.07 -9.21
N SER A 106 7.05 -0.18 -9.95
CA SER A 106 7.92 -1.33 -9.70
C SER A 106 8.76 -1.14 -8.44
N GLN A 107 9.29 0.06 -8.21
CA GLN A 107 10.02 0.38 -6.98
C GLN A 107 9.10 0.41 -5.76
N LEU A 108 7.85 0.87 -5.91
CA LEU A 108 6.86 0.82 -4.83
C LEU A 108 6.52 -0.62 -4.44
N GLU A 109 6.39 -1.52 -5.40
CA GLU A 109 6.12 -2.94 -5.14
C GLU A 109 7.29 -3.62 -4.43
N GLU A 110 8.54 -3.38 -4.89
CA GLU A 110 9.75 -3.88 -4.23
C GLU A 110 9.88 -3.34 -2.80
N LEU A 111 9.65 -2.03 -2.60
CA LEU A 111 9.72 -1.40 -1.27
C LEU A 111 8.62 -1.93 -0.33
N SER A 112 7.41 -2.15 -0.84
CA SER A 112 6.30 -2.76 -0.10
C SER A 112 6.67 -4.15 0.40
N ASP A 113 7.27 -4.99 -0.44
CA ASP A 113 7.69 -6.34 -0.07
C ASP A 113 8.80 -6.32 0.99
N GLN A 114 9.76 -5.40 0.86
CA GLN A 114 10.85 -5.23 1.82
C GLN A 114 10.37 -4.69 3.17
N MET A 115 9.37 -3.80 3.19
CA MET A 115 8.92 -3.11 4.42
C MET A 115 7.70 -3.73 5.09
N GLY A 116 6.88 -4.51 4.39
CA GLY A 116 5.61 -5.01 4.88
C GLY A 116 5.72 -5.70 6.24
N LEU A 117 6.55 -6.74 6.33
CA LEU A 117 6.76 -7.47 7.58
C LEU A 117 7.54 -6.63 8.64
N PRO A 118 8.63 -5.91 8.29
CA PRO A 118 9.29 -4.99 9.20
C PRO A 118 8.38 -3.94 9.86
N MET A 119 7.40 -3.40 9.14
CA MET A 119 6.41 -2.47 9.72
C MET A 119 5.52 -3.15 10.77
N VAL A 120 5.07 -4.39 10.52
CA VAL A 120 4.31 -5.15 11.51
C VAL A 120 5.14 -5.43 12.77
N MET A 121 6.43 -5.75 12.59
CA MET A 121 7.35 -5.93 13.72
C MET A 121 7.61 -4.62 14.48
N ALA A 122 7.76 -3.50 13.77
CA ALA A 122 7.91 -2.18 14.36
C ALA A 122 6.68 -1.82 15.20
N MET A 123 5.47 -2.01 14.68
CA MET A 123 4.22 -1.82 15.42
C MET A 123 4.18 -2.66 16.71
N ALA A 124 4.48 -3.96 16.61
CA ALA A 124 4.47 -4.85 17.77
C ALA A 124 5.55 -4.45 18.81
N ALA A 125 6.69 -3.96 18.36
CA ALA A 125 7.75 -3.45 19.22
C ALA A 125 7.29 -2.18 19.96
N GLU A 126 6.67 -1.23 19.28
CA GLU A 126 6.12 -0.01 19.89
C GLU A 126 5.06 -0.32 20.93
N GLU A 127 4.11 -1.21 20.64
CA GLU A 127 3.08 -1.66 21.59
C GLU A 127 3.70 -2.32 22.84
N SER A 128 4.82 -3.02 22.67
CA SER A 128 5.55 -3.69 23.74
C SER A 128 6.50 -2.77 24.51
N GLY A 129 6.62 -1.49 24.11
CA GLY A 129 7.57 -0.53 24.68
C GLY A 129 9.03 -0.84 24.34
N ILE A 130 9.26 -1.63 23.29
CA ILE A 130 10.59 -1.97 22.76
C ILE A 130 11.00 -0.85 21.81
N ASN A 131 12.17 -0.26 22.06
CA ASN A 131 12.76 0.75 21.18
C ASN A 131 13.75 0.11 20.19
N MET A 132 14.32 0.93 19.30
CA MET A 132 15.29 0.51 18.28
C MET A 132 16.43 -0.38 18.82
N ASN A 133 17.02 -0.04 19.98
CA ASN A 133 18.10 -0.83 20.57
C ASN A 133 17.65 -2.22 21.04
N GLY A 134 16.38 -2.35 21.44
CA GLY A 134 15.78 -3.65 21.77
C GLY A 134 15.41 -4.45 20.53
N ALA A 135 14.96 -3.78 19.46
CA ALA A 135 14.59 -4.37 18.18
C ALA A 135 15.78 -5.05 17.49
N GLU A 136 16.94 -4.40 17.42
CA GLU A 136 18.15 -4.95 16.79
C GLU A 136 18.59 -6.29 17.41
N GLY A 137 18.30 -6.51 18.71
CA GLY A 137 18.61 -7.73 19.44
C GLY A 137 17.61 -8.89 19.25
N MET A 138 16.47 -8.65 18.58
CA MET A 138 15.38 -9.62 18.40
C MET A 138 15.33 -10.26 17.00
N THR A 139 16.24 -9.86 16.12
CA THR A 139 16.24 -10.14 14.67
C THR A 139 16.43 -11.62 14.26
N GLY A 140 16.53 -12.57 15.19
CA GLY A 140 16.80 -13.99 14.90
C GLY A 140 15.67 -14.99 15.18
N GLU A 141 14.74 -14.70 16.10
CA GLU A 141 13.77 -15.71 16.59
C GLU A 141 12.29 -15.36 16.29
N ALA A 142 11.98 -14.14 15.88
CA ALA A 142 10.60 -13.68 15.60
C ALA A 142 10.17 -13.84 14.12
N SER A 143 11.11 -13.92 13.17
CA SER A 143 10.80 -14.01 11.72
C SER A 143 10.07 -15.30 11.34
N GLY A 144 10.47 -16.44 11.93
CA GLY A 144 9.92 -17.74 11.58
C GLY A 144 8.47 -18.00 12.00
N GLN A 145 7.85 -17.17 12.85
CA GLN A 145 6.43 -17.27 13.19
C GLN A 145 5.55 -16.31 12.37
N MET A 146 6.16 -15.39 11.63
CA MET A 146 5.47 -14.32 10.93
C MET A 146 5.38 -14.56 9.41
N GLU A 147 6.23 -15.43 8.85
CA GLU A 147 6.13 -15.91 7.46
C GLU A 147 4.82 -16.68 7.15
N ASP A 148 4.14 -17.20 8.18
CA ASP A 148 2.88 -17.95 8.03
C ASP A 148 1.62 -17.05 8.13
N LEU A 149 1.76 -15.73 8.24
CA LEU A 149 0.62 -14.82 8.29
C LEU A 149 -0.05 -14.72 6.91
N PRO A 150 -1.40 -14.75 6.82
CA PRO A 150 -2.10 -14.49 5.58
C PRO A 150 -1.80 -13.07 5.08
N ASP A 151 -1.59 -12.90 3.77
CA ASP A 151 -1.31 -11.60 3.14
C ASP A 151 -2.31 -10.51 3.57
N SER A 152 -3.60 -10.84 3.66
CA SER A 152 -4.64 -9.89 4.08
C SER A 152 -4.49 -9.40 5.52
N MET A 153 -3.84 -10.17 6.40
CA MET A 153 -3.52 -9.71 7.76
C MET A 153 -2.31 -8.78 7.76
N VAL A 154 -1.32 -9.04 6.90
CA VAL A 154 -0.15 -8.17 6.73
C VAL A 154 -0.59 -6.83 6.16
N GLU A 155 -1.38 -6.82 5.09
CA GLU A 155 -1.94 -5.59 4.48
C GLU A 155 -2.71 -4.74 5.50
N GLN A 156 -3.56 -5.37 6.33
CA GLN A 156 -4.30 -4.65 7.38
C GLN A 156 -3.37 -4.05 8.45
N ALA A 157 -2.35 -4.79 8.87
CA ALA A 157 -1.41 -4.31 9.87
C ALA A 157 -0.53 -3.18 9.32
N VAL A 158 -0.10 -3.28 8.05
CA VAL A 158 0.63 -2.22 7.34
C VAL A 158 -0.21 -0.95 7.24
N ALA A 159 -1.47 -1.05 6.82
CA ALA A 159 -2.37 0.09 6.75
C ALA A 159 -2.59 0.74 8.12
N ALA A 160 -2.76 -0.06 9.17
CA ALA A 160 -2.88 0.44 10.55
C ALA A 160 -1.59 1.15 11.02
N TYR A 161 -0.43 0.65 10.61
CA TYR A 161 0.85 1.28 10.93
C TYR A 161 1.02 2.63 10.21
N ILE A 162 0.71 2.68 8.92
CA ILE A 162 0.73 3.93 8.14
C ILE A 162 -0.24 4.95 8.75
N GLN A 163 -1.45 4.52 9.13
CA GLN A 163 -2.40 5.38 9.84
C GLN A 163 -1.78 5.96 11.13
N SER A 164 -1.17 5.10 11.97
CA SER A 164 -0.51 5.53 13.20
C SER A 164 0.65 6.51 12.93
N ALA A 165 1.43 6.26 11.88
CA ALA A 165 2.53 7.14 11.47
C ALA A 165 2.00 8.51 11.03
N TYR A 166 0.91 8.57 10.26
CA TYR A 166 0.26 9.82 9.84
C TYR A 166 -0.34 10.59 11.03
N GLU A 167 -1.04 9.90 11.93
CA GLU A 167 -1.57 10.50 13.16
C GLU A 167 -0.46 11.12 14.02
N LYS A 168 0.72 10.47 14.08
CA LYS A 168 1.89 10.94 14.82
C LYS A 168 2.50 12.21 14.22
N ILE A 169 2.52 12.33 12.89
CA ILE A 169 3.03 13.53 12.20
C ILE A 169 1.94 14.58 11.92
N GLY A 170 0.69 14.31 12.31
CA GLY A 170 -0.42 15.25 12.23
C GLY A 170 -1.03 15.42 10.84
N ILE A 171 -1.08 14.34 10.05
CA ILE A 171 -1.73 14.28 8.72
C ILE A 171 -3.01 13.44 8.80
#